data_AF-I3W7D8-F1
#
_entry.id   AF-I3W7D8-F1
#
_cell.length_a   1.000
_cell.length_b   1.000
_cell.length_c   1.000
_cell.angle_alpha   90.00
_cell.angle_beta   90.00
_cell.angle_gamma   90.00
#
_symmetry.space_group_name_H-M   'P 1'
#
loop_
_entity.id
_entity.type
_entity.pdbx_description
1 polymer ?
#
loop_
_entity_poly.entity_id
_entity_poly.type
_entity_poly.pdbx_seq_one_letter_code
_entity_poly.pdbx_strand_id
1 'polypeptide(L)'
;TDVDLGKYIPSIAELMRITEVKEFVRKNGMEEAKIDDIMHDNLHETAEQKVQLLRKWYQSHGKKNAYCTLTKNLPKALAEKICDIVMKDITNERENANLQNESENLV
;
A
#
# COMPACT_ATOMS: atom_id res chain seq x y z
N THR A 1 4.33 -1.32 -16.04
CA THR A 1 3.62 -2.37 -15.29
C THR A 1 2.98 -1.71 -14.08
N ASP A 2 1.69 -1.93 -13.82
CA ASP A 2 1.07 -1.43 -12.59
C ASP A 2 1.62 -2.23 -11.39
N VAL A 3 2.00 -1.53 -10.32
CA VAL A 3 2.43 -2.16 -9.07
C VAL A 3 1.19 -2.64 -8.31
N ASP A 4 1.12 -3.94 -8.00
CA ASP A 4 0.06 -4.46 -7.12
C ASP A 4 0.31 -3.99 -5.68
N LEU A 5 -0.40 -2.94 -5.27
CA LEU A 5 -0.31 -2.40 -3.93
C LEU A 5 -0.76 -3.40 -2.85
N GLY A 6 -1.55 -4.42 -3.20
CA GLY A 6 -2.21 -5.31 -2.25
C GLY A 6 -1.24 -5.93 -1.23
N LYS A 7 -0.05 -6.37 -1.68
CA LYS A 7 0.98 -6.95 -0.80
C LYS A 7 1.68 -5.91 0.09
N TYR A 8 1.66 -4.63 -0.31
CA TYR A 8 2.32 -3.55 0.42
C TYR A 8 1.39 -2.79 1.37
N ILE A 9 0.07 -3.03 1.33
CA ILE A 9 -0.91 -2.33 2.17
C ILE A 9 -0.54 -2.37 3.66
N PRO A 10 -0.17 -3.52 4.26
CA PRO A 10 0.24 -3.54 5.67
C PRO A 10 1.45 -2.64 5.96
N SER A 11 2.49 -2.71 5.15
CA SER A 11 3.69 -1.88 5.31
C SER A 11 3.41 -0.39 5.09
N ILE A 12 2.55 -0.04 4.13
CA ILE A 12 2.11 1.35 3.92
C ILE A 12 1.31 1.83 5.14
N ALA A 13 0.40 1.01 5.66
CA ALA A 13 -0.40 1.33 6.83
C ALA A 13 0.49 1.62 8.05
N GLU A 14 1.57 0.86 8.25
CA GLU A 14 2.53 1.08 9.32
C GLU A 14 3.23 2.44 9.24
N LEU A 15 3.57 2.90 8.02
CA LEU A 15 4.24 4.18 7.79
C LEU A 15 3.35 5.40 8.07
N MET A 16 2.02 5.24 8.04
CA MET A 16 1.07 6.35 8.12
C MET A 16 0.45 6.49 9.53
N ARG A 17 0.14 7.73 9.92
CA ARG A 17 -0.76 8.00 11.04
C ARG A 17 -2.20 7.74 10.64
N ILE A 18 -3.05 7.36 11.59
CA ILE A 18 -4.49 7.12 11.31
C ILE A 18 -5.17 8.34 10.69
N THR A 19 -4.81 9.55 11.11
CA THR A 19 -5.34 10.80 10.55
C THR A 19 -4.97 10.99 9.08
N GLU A 20 -3.74 10.64 8.70
CA GLU A 20 -3.26 10.69 7.30
C GLU A 20 -3.99 9.66 6.44
N VAL A 21 -4.24 8.46 6.97
CA VAL A 21 -4.99 7.41 6.25
C VAL A 21 -6.43 7.87 6.01
N LYS A 22 -7.11 8.39 7.05
CA LYS A 22 -8.49 8.90 6.93
C LYS A 22 -8.59 10.02 5.90
N GLU A 23 -7.68 10.99 5.96
CA GLU A 23 -7.67 12.11 5.01
C GLU A 23 -7.39 11.64 3.59
N PHE A 24 -6.47 10.69 3.41
CA PHE A 24 -6.16 10.09 2.12
C PHE A 24 -7.38 9.40 1.51
N VAL A 25 -8.03 8.47 2.22
CA VAL A 25 -9.15 7.72 1.65
C VAL A 25 -10.35 8.63 1.35
N ARG A 26 -10.60 9.64 2.19
CA ARG A 26 -11.61 10.69 1.97
C ARG A 26 -11.34 11.48 0.69
N LYS A 27 -10.12 11.99 0.52
CA LYS A 27 -9.72 12.76 -0.68
C LYS A 27 -9.81 11.94 -1.96
N ASN A 28 -9.70 10.62 -1.85
CA ASN A 28 -9.77 9.69 -2.98
C ASN A 28 -11.15 9.02 -3.14
N GLY A 29 -12.21 9.63 -2.60
CA GLY A 29 -13.59 9.28 -2.91
C GLY A 29 -14.22 8.19 -2.04
N MET A 30 -13.62 7.83 -0.90
CA MET A 30 -14.28 6.99 0.09
C MET A 30 -15.34 7.80 0.85
N GLU A 31 -16.55 7.27 0.97
CA GLU A 31 -17.66 7.87 1.71
C GLU A 31 -17.37 7.92 3.22
N GLU A 32 -17.72 9.03 3.89
CA GLU A 32 -17.55 9.18 5.35
C GLU A 32 -18.19 8.05 6.14
N ALA A 33 -19.40 7.63 5.75
CA ALA A 33 -20.10 6.53 6.43
C ALA A 33 -19.24 5.25 6.45
N LYS A 34 -18.61 4.89 5.33
CA LYS A 34 -17.73 3.71 5.24
C LYS A 34 -16.47 3.87 6.09
N ILE A 35 -15.93 5.09 6.17
CA ILE A 35 -14.79 5.39 7.04
C ILE A 35 -15.20 5.19 8.50
N ASP A 36 -16.35 5.74 8.90
CA ASP A 36 -16.84 5.67 10.28
C ASP A 36 -17.21 4.24 10.69
N ASP A 37 -17.80 3.44 9.78
CA ASP A 37 -18.08 2.02 10.01
C ASP A 37 -16.78 1.25 10.33
N ILE A 38 -15.74 1.40 9.49
CA ILE A 38 -14.44 0.73 9.69
C ILE A 38 -13.79 1.16 11.02
N MET A 39 -13.92 2.43 11.38
CA MET A 39 -13.39 2.96 12.63
C MET A 39 -14.12 2.37 13.84
N HIS A 40 -15.44 2.18 13.77
CA HIS A 40 -16.23 1.57 14.83
C HIS A 40 -15.96 0.07 14.97
N ASP A 41 -15.86 -0.67 13.86
CA ASP A 41 -15.63 -2.12 13.86
C ASP A 41 -14.29 -2.51 14.51
N ASN A 42 -13.30 -1.62 14.45
CA ASN A 42 -11.93 -1.88 14.92
C ASN A 42 -11.50 -0.87 15.99
N LEU A 43 -12.42 -0.48 16.88
CA LEU A 43 -12.27 0.69 17.78
C LEU A 43 -10.94 0.74 18.57
N HIS A 44 -10.37 -0.42 18.93
CA HIS A 44 -9.13 -0.53 19.70
C HIS A 44 -7.90 -0.92 18.88
N GLU A 45 -8.07 -1.23 17.59
CA GLU A 45 -7.02 -1.75 16.72
C GLU A 45 -6.63 -0.73 15.65
N THR A 46 -5.94 0.33 16.06
CA THR A 46 -5.50 1.40 15.14
C THR A 46 -4.68 0.89 13.96
N ALA A 47 -3.90 -0.18 14.13
CA ALA A 47 -3.16 -0.80 13.03
C ALA A 47 -4.12 -1.43 12.01
N GLU A 48 -5.10 -2.21 12.49
CA GLU A 48 -6.10 -2.85 11.65
C GLU A 48 -7.01 -1.81 10.96
N GLN A 49 -7.42 -0.75 11.67
CA GLN A 49 -8.16 0.37 11.08
C GLN A 49 -7.42 0.96 9.87
N LYS A 50 -6.11 1.22 9.99
CA LYS A 50 -5.31 1.76 8.88
C LYS A 50 -5.27 0.79 7.70
N VAL A 51 -5.05 -0.50 7.97
CA VAL A 51 -5.01 -1.54 6.94
C VAL A 51 -6.35 -1.67 6.22
N GLN A 52 -7.46 -1.70 6.96
CA GLN A 52 -8.80 -1.84 6.41
C GLN A 52 -9.21 -0.64 5.55
N LEU A 53 -8.92 0.58 6.01
CA LEU A 53 -9.17 1.80 5.22
C LEU A 53 -8.42 1.77 3.89
N LEU A 54 -7.11 1.48 3.91
CA LEU A 54 -6.31 1.39 2.69
C LEU A 54 -6.74 0.23 1.78
N ARG A 55 -7.12 -0.91 2.36
CA ARG A 55 -7.62 -2.09 1.62
C ARG A 55 -8.93 -1.80 0.92
N LYS A 56 -9.90 -1.17 1.61
CA LYS A 56 -11.19 -0.81 1.02
C LYS A 56 -11.05 0.23 -0.08
N TRP A 57 -10.16 1.21 0.12
CA TRP A 57 -9.83 2.18 -0.93
C TRP A 57 -9.21 1.50 -2.15
N TYR A 58 -8.25 0.60 -1.96
CA TYR A 58 -7.62 -0.11 -3.06
C TYR A 58 -8.62 -0.98 -3.85
N GLN A 59 -9.54 -1.63 -3.14
CA GLN A 59 -10.61 -2.43 -3.75
C GLN A 59 -11.58 -1.58 -4.57
N SER A 60 -11.92 -0.37 -4.12
CA SER A 60 -12.84 0.52 -4.85
C SER A 60 -12.16 1.26 -6.02
N HIS A 61 -10.90 1.67 -5.84
CA HIS A 61 -10.14 2.39 -6.88
C HIS A 61 -9.69 1.45 -8.01
N GLY A 62 -9.43 0.18 -7.67
CA GLY A 62 -8.87 -0.80 -8.59
C GLY A 62 -7.35 -0.73 -8.68
N LYS A 63 -6.73 -1.78 -9.22
CA LYS A 63 -5.26 -1.94 -9.25
C LYS A 63 -4.54 -0.90 -10.11
N LYS A 64 -5.17 -0.52 -11.23
CA LYS A 64 -4.59 0.40 -12.22
C LYS A 64 -4.42 1.79 -11.61
N ASN A 65 -3.24 2.39 -11.76
CA ASN A 65 -2.90 3.71 -11.22
C ASN A 65 -2.93 3.85 -9.69
N ALA A 66 -3.28 2.84 -8.90
CA ALA A 66 -3.40 2.98 -7.45
C ALA A 66 -2.09 3.46 -6.80
N TYR A 67 -0.94 2.90 -7.21
CA TYR A 67 0.38 3.34 -6.76
C TYR A 67 0.69 4.81 -7.12
N CYS A 68 0.29 5.23 -8.32
CA CYS A 68 0.47 6.61 -8.78
C CYS A 68 -0.42 7.58 -8.00
N THR A 69 -1.68 7.19 -7.75
CA THR A 69 -2.63 7.96 -6.93
C THR A 69 -2.13 8.07 -5.48
N LEU A 70 -1.60 6.99 -4.91
CA LEU A 70 -1.04 6.97 -3.55
C LEU A 70 0.15 7.94 -3.43
N THR A 71 1.15 7.79 -4.29
CA THR A 71 2.38 8.60 -4.23
C THR A 71 2.17 10.08 -4.55
N LYS A 72 1.15 10.43 -5.35
CA LYS A 72 0.79 11.83 -5.65
C LYS A 72 0.03 12.53 -4.53
N ASN A 73 -0.79 11.81 -3.78
CA ASN A 73 -1.67 12.39 -2.76
C ASN A 73 -1.10 12.31 -1.33
N LEU A 74 0.05 11.65 -1.16
CA LEU A 74 0.75 11.59 0.11
C LEU A 74 1.87 12.65 0.22
N PRO A 75 2.24 13.07 1.44
CA PRO A 75 3.44 13.87 1.66
C PRO A 75 4.68 13.23 1.03
N LYS A 76 5.56 14.06 0.46
CA LYS A 76 6.76 13.62 -0.26
C LYS A 76 7.59 12.59 0.51
N ALA A 77 7.83 12.81 1.81
CA ALA A 77 8.60 11.90 2.65
C ALA A 77 7.94 10.51 2.83
N LEU A 78 6.60 10.43 2.79
CA LEU A 78 5.88 9.15 2.83
C LEU A 78 5.92 8.48 1.47
N ALA A 79 5.71 9.24 0.40
CA ALA A 79 5.80 8.73 -0.97
C ALA A 79 7.19 8.12 -1.25
N GLU A 80 8.27 8.79 -0.84
CA GLU A 80 9.64 8.29 -0.98
C GLU A 80 9.84 6.95 -0.25
N LYS A 81 9.39 6.83 1.01
CA LYS A 81 9.48 5.55 1.76
C LYS A 81 8.69 4.43 1.10
N ILE A 82 7.52 4.73 0.54
CA ILE A 82 6.69 3.74 -0.16
C ILE A 82 7.38 3.32 -1.46
N CYS A 83 8.00 4.26 -2.19
CA CYS A 83 8.83 3.96 -3.35
C CYS A 83 10.00 3.03 -2.97
N ASP A 84 10.70 3.31 -1.88
CA ASP A 84 11.84 2.50 -1.44
C ASP A 84 11.43 1.05 -1.13
N ILE A 85 10.31 0.85 -0.43
CA ILE A 85 9.77 -0.49 -0.14
C ILE A 85 9.49 -1.25 -1.44
N VAL A 86 8.78 -0.64 -2.37
CA VAL A 86 8.39 -1.26 -3.64
C VAL A 86 9.62 -1.55 -4.51
N MET A 87 10.54 -0.61 -4.62
CA MET A 87 11.74 -0.75 -5.45
C MET A 87 12.69 -1.81 -4.89
N LYS A 88 12.85 -1.88 -3.55
CA LYS A 88 13.66 -2.89 -2.89
C LYS A 88 13.10 -4.30 -3.13
N ASP A 89 11.78 -4.46 -3.02
CA ASP A 89 11.13 -5.75 -3.25
C ASP A 89 11.30 -6.22 -4.71
N ILE A 90 11.07 -5.33 -5.69
CA ILE A 90 11.30 -5.62 -7.12
C ILE A 90 12.77 -5.98 -7.40
N THR A 91 13.71 -5.27 -6.78
CA THR A 91 15.15 -5.53 -6.97
C THR A 91 15.53 -6.89 -6.40
N ASN A 92 15.08 -7.22 -5.19
CA ASN A 92 15.31 -8.52 -4.57
C ASN A 92 14.69 -9.67 -5.38
N GLU A 93 13.46 -9.50 -5.89
CA GLU A 93 12.81 -10.49 -6.77
C GLU A 93 13.66 -10.76 -8.03
N ARG A 94 14.24 -9.71 -8.62
CA ARG A 94 15.10 -9.83 -9.80
C ARG A 94 16.44 -10.51 -9.49
N GLU A 95 17.07 -10.16 -8.39
CA GLU A 95 18.31 -10.80 -7.94
C GLU A 95 18.11 -12.29 -7.67
N ASN A 96 17.01 -12.64 -6.98
CA ASN A 96 16.66 -14.04 -6.71
C ASN A 96 16.41 -14.84 -8.00
N ALA A 97 15.71 -14.25 -8.99
CA ALA A 97 15.49 -14.90 -10.27
C ALA A 97 16.78 -15.12 -11.06
N ASN A 98 17.73 -14.17 -11.01
CA ASN A 98 19.03 -14.34 -11.65
C ASN A 98 19.85 -15.47 -11.02
N LEU A 99 19.84 -15.58 -9.68
CA LEU A 99 20.53 -16.67 -8.96
C LEU A 99 19.97 -18.05 -9.31
N GLN A 100 18.65 -18.18 -9.45
CA GLN A 100 18.02 -19.44 -9.87
C GLN A 100 18.45 -19.85 -11.29
N ASN A 101 18.45 -18.91 -12.24
CA ASN A 101 18.87 -19.17 -13.61
C ASN A 101 20.35 -19.60 -13.71
N GLU A 102 21.24 -19.03 -12.90
CA GLU A 102 22.65 -19.45 -12.85
C GLU A 102 22.82 -20.86 -12.27
N SER A 103 22.03 -21.21 -11.24
CA SER A 103 22.07 -22.55 -10.64
C SER A 103 21.55 -23.65 -11.57
N GLU A 104 20.57 -23.36 -12.43
CA GLU A 104 20.00 -24.31 -13.39
C GLU A 104 20.86 -24.48 -14.66
N ASN A 105 21.65 -23.46 -15.04
CA ASN A 105 22.58 -23.54 -16.18
C ASN A 105 23.89 -24.29 -15.87
N LEU A 106 24.14 -24.61 -14.60
CA LEU A 106 25.34 -25.31 -14.12
C LEU A 106 25.10 -26.82 -13.89
N VAL A 107 23.93 -27.35 -14.27
CA VAL A 107 23.56 -28.78 -14.21
C VAL A 107 23.43 -29.34 -15.62
#